data_AF-Q3Y4F7-F1
#
_entry.id   AF-Q3Y4F7-F1
#
_cell.length_a   1.000
_cell.length_b   1.000
_cell.length_c   1.000
_cell.angle_alpha   90.00
_cell.angle_beta   90.00
_cell.angle_gamma   90.00
#
_symmetry.space_group_name_H-M   'P 1'
#
loop_
_entity.id
_entity.type
_entity.pdbx_description
1 polymer ?
#
loop_
_entity_poly.entity_id
_entity_poly.type
_entity_poly.pdbx_seq_one_letter_code
_entity_poly.pdbx_strand_id
1 'polypeptide(L)'
;VNETTDTETSKFKDMVLEIMSLAGVFNVGDFVPWLRPFDLQRVVRKMKDVHARFDSFLDKVIAEHQMVDNAHDLLSLLIRSKDDVDNDGVKLTNTDIKALLLNLFTAGTDTSSSTVEWALSEMIRHPDALKRAQRELDEVVGRDRLVSETDIRNLPYIQAIVKETF
;
A
#
# COMPACT_ATOMS: atom_id res chain seq x y z
N VAL A 1 -18.59 12.79 -3.65
CA VAL A 1 -17.44 11.93 -3.95
C VAL A 1 -17.59 11.48 -5.39
N ASN A 2 -16.63 11.80 -6.28
CA ASN A 2 -16.80 11.70 -7.74
C ASN A 2 -16.59 10.25 -8.24
N GLU A 3 -17.42 9.79 -9.18
CA GLU A 3 -17.33 8.47 -9.84
C GLU A 3 -15.97 8.22 -10.54
N THR A 4 -15.31 9.28 -11.01
CA THR A 4 -14.01 9.20 -11.68
C THR A 4 -12.88 8.79 -10.73
N THR A 5 -12.85 9.34 -9.50
CA THR A 5 -11.84 9.00 -8.49
C THR A 5 -11.95 7.54 -8.02
N ASP A 6 -13.16 6.99 -7.98
CA ASP A 6 -13.39 5.60 -7.58
C ASP A 6 -12.89 4.62 -8.66
N THR A 7 -13.08 5.01 -9.93
CA THR A 7 -12.64 4.22 -11.09
C THR A 7 -11.11 4.15 -11.20
N GLU A 8 -10.40 5.24 -10.90
CA GLU A 8 -8.93 5.26 -10.92
C GLU A 8 -8.33 4.48 -9.75
N THR A 9 -8.92 4.60 -8.57
CA THR A 9 -8.53 3.84 -7.37
C THR A 9 -8.68 2.33 -7.61
N SER A 10 -9.79 1.90 -8.23
CA SER A 10 -9.99 0.48 -8.58
C SER A 10 -8.93 -0.02 -9.57
N LYS A 11 -8.65 0.74 -10.64
CA LYS A 11 -7.62 0.38 -11.63
C LYS A 11 -6.23 0.27 -11.00
N PHE A 12 -5.92 1.17 -10.07
CA PHE A 12 -4.67 1.12 -9.31
C PHE A 12 -4.56 -0.15 -8.47
N LYS A 13 -5.61 -0.46 -7.70
CA LYS A 13 -5.70 -1.67 -6.88
C LYS A 13 -5.53 -2.94 -7.73
N ASP A 14 -6.18 -2.99 -8.89
CA ASP A 14 -6.07 -4.13 -9.80
C ASP A 14 -4.63 -4.34 -10.29
N MET A 15 -3.89 -3.26 -10.60
CA MET A 15 -2.48 -3.36 -10.98
C MET A 15 -1.60 -3.84 -9.83
N VAL A 16 -1.82 -3.36 -8.60
CA VAL A 16 -1.07 -3.80 -7.41
C VAL A 16 -1.28 -5.29 -7.14
N LEU A 17 -2.54 -5.76 -7.18
CA LEU A 17 -2.87 -7.17 -7.00
C LEU A 17 -2.28 -8.05 -8.10
N GLU A 18 -2.30 -7.58 -9.35
CA GLU A 18 -1.70 -8.30 -10.48
C GLU A 18 -0.17 -8.42 -10.33
N ILE A 19 0.52 -7.35 -9.91
CA ILE A 19 1.97 -7.39 -9.61
C ILE A 19 2.27 -8.39 -8.49
N MET A 20 1.52 -8.34 -7.39
CA MET A 20 1.70 -9.24 -6.25
C MET A 20 1.46 -10.71 -6.62
N SER A 21 0.40 -10.97 -7.39
CA SER A 21 0.12 -12.31 -7.90
C SER A 21 1.26 -12.82 -8.79
N LEU A 22 1.72 -12.02 -9.75
CA LEU A 22 2.80 -12.41 -10.66
C LEU A 22 4.14 -12.61 -9.93
N ALA A 23 4.44 -11.80 -8.91
CA ALA A 23 5.63 -11.93 -8.09
C ALA A 23 5.62 -13.21 -7.23
N GLY A 24 4.43 -13.68 -6.81
CA GLY A 24 4.28 -14.90 -6.01
C GLY A 24 4.13 -16.20 -6.82
N VAL A 25 3.94 -16.14 -8.14
CA VAL A 25 3.75 -17.34 -8.97
C VAL A 25 5.07 -18.08 -9.18
N PHE A 26 5.02 -19.40 -9.05
CA PHE A 26 6.12 -20.26 -9.46
C PHE A 26 6.40 -20.12 -10.97
N ASN A 27 7.54 -19.54 -11.33
CA ASN A 27 7.96 -19.38 -12.72
C ASN A 27 9.07 -20.38 -13.08
N VAL A 28 8.76 -21.33 -13.98
CA VAL A 28 9.68 -22.39 -14.42
C VAL A 28 10.97 -21.82 -15.01
N GLY A 29 10.91 -20.66 -15.68
CA GLY A 29 12.09 -19.99 -16.21
C GLY A 29 13.10 -19.58 -15.14
N ASP A 30 12.66 -19.30 -13.91
CA ASP A 30 13.56 -18.88 -12.83
C ASP A 30 14.37 -20.07 -12.30
N PHE A 31 13.77 -21.26 -12.28
CA PHE A 31 14.39 -22.52 -11.82
C PHE A 31 15.17 -23.25 -12.92
N VAL A 32 14.75 -23.11 -14.18
CA VAL A 32 15.37 -23.77 -15.33
C VAL A 32 15.81 -22.71 -16.34
N PRO A 33 17.05 -22.17 -16.22
CA PRO A 33 17.49 -21.01 -16.98
C PRO A 33 17.38 -21.15 -18.51
N TRP A 34 17.51 -22.35 -19.06
CA TRP A 34 17.37 -22.58 -20.50
C TRP A 34 15.93 -22.43 -21.01
N LEU A 35 14.92 -22.50 -20.12
CA LEU A 35 13.50 -22.30 -20.49
C LEU A 35 13.08 -20.82 -20.43
N ARG A 36 13.91 -19.92 -19.88
CA ARG A 36 13.62 -18.48 -19.79
C ARG A 36 13.20 -17.83 -21.11
N PRO A 37 13.86 -18.10 -22.26
CA PRO A 37 13.48 -17.44 -23.51
C PRO A 37 12.08 -17.81 -24.01
N PHE A 38 11.56 -18.97 -23.58
CA PHE A 38 10.26 -19.46 -24.03
C PHE A 38 9.08 -18.84 -23.28
N ASP A 39 9.32 -18.30 -22.07
CA ASP A 39 8.28 -17.71 -21.20
C ASP A 39 6.97 -18.54 -21.21
N LEU A 40 7.09 -19.85 -20.94
CA LEU A 40 6.01 -20.83 -21.16
C LEU A 40 4.72 -20.48 -20.40
N GLN A 41 4.85 -19.82 -19.25
CA GLN A 41 3.74 -19.37 -18.41
C GLN A 41 3.31 -17.93 -18.71
N ARG A 42 4.00 -17.24 -19.64
CA ARG A 42 3.82 -15.84 -20.00
C ARG A 42 3.98 -14.86 -18.83
N VAL A 43 4.69 -15.27 -17.77
CA VAL A 43 4.86 -14.49 -16.54
C VAL A 43 5.67 -13.24 -16.84
N VAL A 44 6.76 -13.38 -17.62
CA VAL A 44 7.61 -12.23 -17.99
C VAL A 44 6.83 -11.24 -18.83
N ARG A 45 6.06 -11.72 -19.82
CA ARG A 45 5.19 -10.86 -20.63
C ARG A 45 4.15 -10.12 -19.80
N LYS A 46 3.40 -10.82 -18.94
CA LYS A 46 2.39 -10.20 -18.07
C LYS A 46 3.01 -9.17 -17.12
N MET A 47 4.19 -9.47 -16.57
CA MET A 47 4.92 -8.54 -15.69
C MET A 47 5.30 -7.25 -16.44
N LYS A 48 5.74 -7.35 -17.70
CA LYS A 48 6.01 -6.16 -18.53
C LYS A 48 4.75 -5.36 -18.83
N ASP A 49 3.65 -6.05 -19.15
CA ASP A 49 2.38 -5.42 -19.48
C ASP A 49 1.80 -4.65 -18.27
N VAL A 50 1.83 -5.23 -17.06
CA VAL A 50 1.38 -4.55 -15.84
C VAL A 50 2.33 -3.42 -15.43
N HIS A 51 3.66 -3.61 -15.58
CA HIS A 51 4.64 -2.56 -15.30
C HIS A 51 4.42 -1.33 -16.19
N ALA A 52 4.17 -1.52 -17.50
CA ALA A 52 3.90 -0.42 -18.42
C ALA A 52 2.62 0.36 -18.07
N ARG A 53 1.56 -0.34 -17.63
CA ARG A 53 0.32 0.30 -17.17
C ARG A 53 0.55 1.12 -15.90
N PHE A 54 1.31 0.56 -14.96
CA PHE A 54 1.64 1.22 -13.70
C PHE A 54 2.53 2.44 -13.91
N ASP A 55 3.54 2.32 -14.78
CA ASP A 55 4.43 3.42 -15.15
C ASP A 55 3.66 4.60 -15.76
N SER A 56 2.77 4.31 -16.72
CA SER A 56 1.91 5.33 -17.32
C SER A 56 0.93 5.95 -16.33
N PHE A 57 0.44 5.18 -15.36
CA PHE A 57 -0.41 5.70 -14.29
C PHE A 57 0.38 6.67 -13.40
N LEU A 58 1.57 6.28 -12.94
CA LEU A 58 2.38 7.14 -12.08
C LEU A 58 2.90 8.40 -12.79
N ASP A 59 3.18 8.34 -14.09
CA ASP A 59 3.54 9.54 -14.85
C ASP A 59 2.41 10.58 -14.83
N LYS A 60 1.15 10.14 -14.92
CA LYS A 60 -0.01 11.05 -14.79
C LYS A 60 -0.11 11.63 -13.39
N VAL A 61 0.00 10.79 -12.36
CA VAL A 61 -0.05 11.22 -10.96
C VAL A 61 1.05 12.24 -10.66
N ILE A 62 2.28 12.00 -11.11
CA ILE A 62 3.39 12.94 -10.95
C ILE A 62 3.10 14.26 -11.68
N ALA A 63 2.64 14.20 -12.92
CA ALA A 63 2.33 15.41 -13.70
C ALA A 63 1.23 16.25 -13.03
N GLU A 64 0.18 15.61 -12.51
CA GLU A 64 -0.90 16.29 -11.77
C GLU A 64 -0.39 16.96 -10.50
N HIS A 65 0.47 16.29 -9.73
CA HIS A 65 1.04 16.85 -8.49
C HIS A 65 2.00 18.01 -8.77
N GLN A 66 2.70 18.01 -9.90
CA GLN A 66 3.55 19.13 -10.31
C GLN A 66 2.75 20.40 -10.65
N MET A 67 1.46 20.27 -10.97
CA MET A 67 0.58 21.41 -11.26
C MET A 67 -0.06 22.01 -10.00
N VAL A 68 0.01 21.30 -8.86
CA VAL A 68 -0.62 21.70 -7.59
C VAL A 68 0.45 22.13 -6.59
N ASP A 69 0.68 23.44 -6.49
CA ASP A 69 1.78 24.05 -5.70
C ASP A 69 1.66 23.82 -4.17
N ASN A 70 0.46 23.47 -3.68
CA ASN A 70 0.13 23.36 -2.25
C ASN A 70 -0.15 21.93 -1.75
N ALA A 71 0.21 20.89 -2.50
CA ALA A 71 0.08 19.52 -2.02
C ALA A 71 1.16 19.22 -0.95
N HIS A 72 0.73 18.87 0.27
CA HIS A 72 1.61 18.53 1.41
C HIS A 72 1.62 17.02 1.67
N ASP A 73 1.84 16.23 0.63
CA ASP A 73 1.95 14.78 0.71
C ASP A 73 3.37 14.31 0.41
N LEU A 74 3.60 13.01 0.61
CA LEU A 74 4.89 12.36 0.38
C LEU A 74 5.39 12.54 -1.06
N LEU A 75 4.49 12.53 -2.05
CA LEU A 75 4.88 12.66 -3.46
C LEU A 75 5.41 14.06 -3.74
N SER A 76 4.75 15.09 -3.23
CA SER A 76 5.23 16.47 -3.32
C SER A 76 6.59 16.66 -2.65
N LEU A 77 6.83 16.01 -1.52
CA LEU A 77 8.15 16.01 -0.87
C LEU A 77 9.21 15.35 -1.76
N LEU A 78 8.94 14.17 -2.30
CA LEU A 78 9.85 13.47 -3.21
C LEU A 78 10.14 14.27 -4.48
N ILE A 79 9.14 14.92 -5.06
CA ILE A 79 9.31 15.77 -6.26
C ILE A 79 10.20 16.97 -5.94
N ARG A 80 10.00 17.64 -4.80
CA ARG A 80 10.82 18.78 -4.37
C ARG A 80 12.27 18.37 -4.11
N SER A 81 12.48 17.18 -3.55
CA SER A 81 13.82 16.65 -3.29
C SER A 81 14.59 16.19 -4.53
N LYS A 82 14.03 16.29 -5.75
CA LYS A 82 14.77 15.99 -6.98
C LYS A 82 15.90 16.97 -7.28
N ASP A 83 15.75 18.22 -6.82
CA ASP A 83 16.75 19.26 -7.03
C ASP A 83 17.88 19.18 -5.99
N ASP A 84 17.63 18.47 -4.89
CA ASP A 84 18.62 18.17 -3.86
C ASP A 84 19.62 17.14 -4.39
N VAL A 85 20.90 17.37 -4.11
CA VAL A 85 22.00 16.46 -4.42
C VAL A 85 22.39 15.79 -3.11
N ASP A 86 22.45 14.47 -3.09
CA ASP A 86 22.91 13.74 -1.90
C ASP A 86 24.44 13.89 -1.70
N ASN A 87 24.95 13.31 -0.61
CA ASN A 87 26.38 13.37 -0.27
C ASN A 87 27.29 12.71 -1.31
N ASP A 88 26.75 11.81 -2.15
CA ASP A 88 27.49 11.07 -3.17
C ASP A 88 27.32 11.70 -4.58
N GLY A 89 26.62 12.84 -4.66
CA GLY A 89 26.40 13.56 -5.92
C GLY A 89 25.23 13.04 -6.75
N VAL A 90 24.41 12.13 -6.21
CA VAL A 90 23.27 11.51 -6.90
C VAL A 90 22.01 12.34 -6.66
N LYS A 91 21.21 12.49 -7.73
CA LYS A 91 19.90 13.16 -7.69
C LYS A 91 18.79 12.14 -7.82
N LEU A 92 17.68 12.39 -7.14
CA LEU A 92 16.48 11.58 -7.26
C LEU A 92 15.86 11.76 -8.66
N THR A 93 15.65 10.65 -9.37
CA THR A 93 15.02 10.67 -10.70
C THR A 93 13.53 10.37 -10.62
N ASN A 94 12.78 10.65 -11.69
CA ASN A 94 11.39 10.20 -11.78
C ASN A 94 11.27 8.67 -11.70
N THR A 95 12.26 7.93 -12.21
CA THR A 95 12.29 6.47 -12.11
C THR A 95 12.38 6.03 -10.65
N ASP A 96 13.22 6.68 -9.84
CA ASP A 96 13.38 6.36 -8.42
C ASP A 96 12.12 6.68 -7.64
N ILE A 97 11.50 7.84 -7.90
CA ILE A 97 10.20 8.20 -7.30
C ILE A 97 9.15 7.16 -7.65
N LYS A 98 9.04 6.78 -8.93
CA LYS A 98 8.06 5.78 -9.37
C LYS A 98 8.30 4.42 -8.70
N ALA A 99 9.55 4.01 -8.55
CA ALA A 99 9.91 2.78 -7.86
C ALA A 99 9.57 2.83 -6.35
N LEU A 100 9.83 3.96 -5.69
CA LEU A 100 9.47 4.16 -4.28
C LEU A 100 7.96 4.12 -4.06
N LEU A 101 7.18 4.79 -4.92
CA LEU A 101 5.73 4.75 -4.88
C LEU A 101 5.20 3.33 -5.12
N LEU A 102 5.71 2.63 -6.13
CA LEU A 102 5.37 1.24 -6.38
C LEU A 102 5.56 0.40 -5.12
N ASN A 103 6.77 0.45 -4.53
CA ASN A 103 7.10 -0.32 -3.34
C ASN A 103 6.19 0.03 -2.14
N LEU A 104 5.96 1.32 -1.89
CA LEU A 104 5.11 1.79 -0.79
C LEU A 104 3.68 1.27 -0.92
N PHE A 105 3.07 1.40 -2.10
CA PHE A 105 1.69 0.97 -2.28
C PHE A 105 1.54 -0.54 -2.31
N THR A 106 2.47 -1.25 -2.94
CA THR A 106 2.41 -2.71 -2.98
C THR A 106 2.62 -3.32 -1.59
N ALA A 107 3.59 -2.81 -0.82
CA ALA A 107 3.88 -3.34 0.51
C ALA A 107 2.87 -2.88 1.58
N GLY A 108 2.39 -1.63 1.49
CA GLY A 108 1.57 -1.01 2.53
C GLY A 108 0.08 -1.36 2.45
N THR A 109 -0.48 -1.51 1.26
CA THR A 109 -1.93 -1.71 1.10
C THR A 109 -2.37 -3.12 1.47
N ASP A 110 -1.70 -4.14 0.92
CA ASP A 110 -2.12 -5.54 1.07
C ASP A 110 -1.93 -6.05 2.51
N THR A 111 -0.77 -5.74 3.12
CA THR A 111 -0.43 -6.15 4.49
C THR A 111 -1.36 -5.52 5.53
N SER A 112 -1.62 -4.22 5.42
CA SER A 112 -2.50 -3.49 6.33
C SER A 112 -3.96 -3.96 6.21
N SER A 113 -4.46 -4.15 4.98
CA SER A 113 -5.82 -4.67 4.75
C SER A 113 -5.96 -6.07 5.34
N SER A 114 -5.02 -6.97 5.03
CA SER A 114 -5.02 -8.35 5.54
C SER A 114 -5.00 -8.39 7.07
N THR A 115 -4.19 -7.54 7.72
CA THR A 115 -4.14 -7.46 9.19
C THR A 115 -5.50 -7.06 9.77
N VAL A 116 -6.13 -6.02 9.23
CA VAL A 116 -7.43 -5.55 9.71
C VAL A 116 -8.50 -6.61 9.47
N GLU A 117 -8.50 -7.26 8.31
CA GLU A 117 -9.41 -8.35 7.99
C GLU A 117 -9.27 -9.52 8.96
N TRP A 118 -8.04 -9.92 9.30
CA TRP A 118 -7.76 -10.95 10.30
C TRP A 118 -8.21 -10.54 11.70
N ALA A 119 -7.86 -9.33 12.15
CA ALA A 119 -8.26 -8.81 13.45
C ALA A 119 -9.80 -8.79 13.61
N LEU A 120 -10.51 -8.27 12.59
CA LEU A 120 -11.98 -8.23 12.59
C LEU A 120 -12.58 -9.63 12.56
N SER A 121 -12.05 -10.52 11.72
CA SER A 121 -12.52 -11.90 11.62
C SER A 121 -12.41 -12.63 12.97
N GLU A 122 -11.28 -12.45 13.67
CA GLU A 122 -11.05 -13.09 14.96
C GLU A 122 -11.92 -12.48 16.07
N MET A 123 -12.08 -11.16 16.09
CA MET A 123 -12.98 -10.50 17.04
C MET A 123 -14.45 -10.94 16.86
N ILE A 124 -14.92 -11.11 15.62
CA ILE A 124 -16.28 -11.62 15.35
C ILE A 124 -16.45 -13.06 15.84
N ARG A 125 -15.41 -13.89 15.70
CA ARG A 125 -15.39 -15.28 16.19
C ARG A 125 -15.30 -15.37 17.72
N HIS A 126 -14.79 -14.34 18.38
CA HIS A 126 -14.66 -14.24 19.84
C HIS A 126 -15.46 -13.06 20.42
N PRO A 127 -16.79 -13.19 20.55
CA PRO A 127 -17.67 -12.10 20.99
C PRO A 127 -17.30 -11.48 22.34
N ASP A 128 -16.69 -12.25 23.25
CA ASP A 128 -16.24 -11.74 24.55
C ASP A 128 -15.03 -10.81 24.42
N ALA A 129 -14.11 -11.11 23.50
CA ALA A 129 -13.00 -10.23 23.17
C ALA A 129 -13.50 -8.94 22.51
N LEU A 130 -14.43 -9.05 21.55
CA LEU A 130 -15.04 -7.88 20.90
C LEU A 130 -15.78 -6.98 21.91
N LYS A 131 -16.57 -7.55 22.82
CA LYS A 131 -17.27 -6.78 23.87
C LYS A 131 -16.27 -6.08 24.80
N ARG A 132 -15.15 -6.72 25.12
CA ARG A 132 -14.11 -6.12 25.96
C ARG A 132 -13.42 -4.95 25.25
N ALA A 133 -13.12 -5.09 23.95
CA ALA A 133 -12.60 -4.02 23.12
C ALA A 133 -13.55 -2.81 23.05
N GLN A 134 -14.85 -3.06 22.85
CA GLN A 134 -15.87 -2.01 22.83
C GLN A 134 -16.01 -1.30 24.19
N ARG A 135 -15.95 -2.04 25.30
CA ARG A 135 -15.96 -1.44 26.64
C ARG A 135 -14.74 -0.54 26.89
N GLU A 136 -13.55 -0.98 26.50
CA GLU A 136 -12.34 -0.14 26.63
C GLU A 136 -12.47 1.15 25.83
N LEU A 137 -13.02 1.09 24.61
CA LEU A 137 -13.30 2.28 23.81
C LEU A 137 -14.35 3.19 24.46
N ASP A 138 -15.45 2.63 24.95
CA ASP A 138 -16.51 3.38 25.64
C ASP A 138 -15.98 4.08 26.92
N GLU A 139 -15.07 3.44 27.67
CA GLU A 139 -14.48 3.98 28.90
C GLU A 139 -13.46 5.08 28.63
N VAL A 140 -12.64 4.94 27.59
CA VAL A 140 -11.50 5.84 27.31
C VAL A 140 -11.90 7.01 26.41
N VAL A 141 -12.70 6.73 25.38
CA VAL A 141 -13.04 7.69 24.32
C VAL A 141 -14.46 8.24 24.51
N GLY A 142 -15.36 7.41 25.04
CA GLY A 142 -16.79 7.72 25.12
C GLY A 142 -17.49 7.57 23.76
N ARG A 143 -18.75 8.02 23.70
CA ARG A 143 -19.61 7.88 22.50
C ARG A 143 -19.84 9.17 21.73
N ASP A 144 -19.30 10.29 22.22
CA ASP A 144 -19.56 11.62 21.68
C ASP A 144 -18.52 12.07 20.65
N ARG A 145 -17.45 11.29 20.44
CA ARG A 145 -16.38 11.61 19.50
C ARG A 145 -15.74 10.36 18.90
N LEU A 146 -15.01 10.54 17.81
CA LEU A 146 -14.16 9.51 17.22
C LEU A 146 -12.84 9.36 18.00
N VAL A 147 -12.24 8.17 17.87
CA VAL A 147 -10.90 7.84 18.38
C VAL A 147 -9.87 8.77 17.73
N SER A 148 -8.92 9.28 18.51
CA SER A 148 -7.75 10.00 18.02
C SER A 148 -6.45 9.27 18.39
N GLU A 149 -5.35 9.65 17.74
CA GLU A 149 -4.03 9.05 18.01
C GLU A 149 -3.58 9.21 19.46
N THR A 150 -3.99 10.28 20.13
CA THR A 150 -3.66 10.53 21.54
C THR A 150 -4.31 9.51 22.47
N ASP A 151 -5.42 8.90 22.07
CA ASP A 151 -6.13 7.90 22.87
C ASP A 151 -5.42 6.54 22.86
N ILE A 152 -4.63 6.24 21.83
CA ILE A 152 -4.03 4.92 21.61
C ILE A 152 -3.28 4.43 22.85
N ARG A 153 -2.55 5.33 23.53
CA ARG A 153 -1.78 5.02 24.75
C ARG A 153 -2.65 4.51 25.90
N ASN A 154 -3.92 4.90 25.91
CA ASN A 154 -4.91 4.52 26.92
C ASN A 154 -5.79 3.34 26.48
N LEU A 155 -5.51 2.72 25.33
CA LEU A 155 -6.24 1.55 24.82
C LEU A 155 -5.36 0.27 24.87
N PRO A 156 -4.93 -0.19 26.06
CA PRO A 156 -4.00 -1.31 26.19
C PRO A 156 -4.55 -2.63 25.66
N TYR A 157 -5.86 -2.87 25.73
CA TYR A 157 -6.48 -4.09 25.22
C TYR A 157 -6.60 -4.08 23.70
N ILE A 158 -6.97 -2.96 23.07
CA ILE A 158 -6.88 -2.81 21.61
C ILE A 158 -5.44 -3.01 21.13
N GLN A 159 -4.45 -2.42 21.82
CA GLN A 159 -3.04 -2.66 21.48
C GLN A 159 -2.66 -4.14 21.62
N ALA A 160 -3.20 -4.85 22.62
CA ALA A 160 -2.96 -6.28 22.77
C ALA A 160 -3.58 -7.09 21.62
N ILE A 161 -4.80 -6.75 21.16
CA ILE A 161 -5.42 -7.37 19.98
C ILE A 161 -4.55 -7.19 18.75
N VAL A 162 -4.05 -5.97 18.51
CA VAL A 162 -3.14 -5.70 17.39
C VAL A 162 -1.89 -6.56 17.49
N LYS A 163 -1.26 -6.63 18.66
CA LYS A 163 -0.05 -7.44 18.88
C LYS A 163 -0.26 -8.95 18.75
N GLU A 164 -1.45 -9.45 19.07
CA GLU A 164 -1.79 -10.89 18.92
C GLU A 164 -2.12 -11.26 17.47
N THR A 165 -2.59 -10.28 16.68
CA THR A 165 -2.88 -10.49 15.25
C THR A 165 -1.59 -10.58 14.42
N PHE A 166 -0.50 -9.98 14.90
CA PHE A 166 0.81 -9.91 14.23
C PHE A 166 1.81 -10.96 14.73
#